data_AF-A0A2G9PK40-F1
#
_entry.id   AF-A0A2G9PK40-F1
#
_cell.length_a   1.000
_cell.length_b   1.000
_cell.length_c   1.000
_cell.angle_alpha   90.00
_cell.angle_beta   90.00
_cell.angle_gamma   90.00
#
_symmetry.space_group_name_H-M   'P 1'
#
loop_
_entity.id
_entity.type
_entity.pdbx_description
1 polymer ?
#
loop_
_entity_poly.entity_id
_entity_poly.type
_entity_poly.pdbx_seq_one_letter_code
_entity_poly.pdbx_strand_id
1 'polypeptide(L)' 'RVIDIMYKFGLSGLDMIRQIQREIINLDIAPRGKMHLIDRCGEAEFRMTEGADEFIQIEALLSQFVLAGIKS' A
#
# COMPACT_ATOMS: atom_id res chain seq x y z
N ARG A 1 -10.20 4.91 10.26
CA ARG A 1 -9.39 3.79 9.72
C ARG A 1 -9.31 3.96 8.21
N VAL A 2 -8.28 3.44 7.52
CA VAL A 2 -8.16 3.56 6.05
C VAL A 2 -9.38 2.97 5.33
N ILE A 3 -9.96 1.92 5.92
CA ILE A 3 -11.23 1.29 5.50
C ILE A 3 -12.38 2.32 5.39
N ASP A 4 -12.49 3.27 6.32
CA ASP A 4 -13.57 4.27 6.31
C ASP A 4 -13.44 5.23 5.12
N ILE A 5 -12.21 5.47 4.65
CA ILE A 5 -11.93 6.31 3.48
C ILE A 5 -12.35 5.56 2.21
N MET A 6 -11.98 4.28 2.10
CA MET A 6 -12.37 3.45 0.96
C MET A 6 -13.89 3.37 0.82
N TYR A 7 -14.62 3.12 1.92
CA TYR A 7 -16.08 3.11 1.92
C TYR A 7 -16.69 4.48 1.61
N LYS A 8 -16.19 5.55 2.25
CA LYS A 8 -16.75 6.90 2.09
C LYS A 8 -16.63 7.42 0.66
N PHE A 9 -15.56 7.05 -0.04
CA PHE A 9 -15.28 7.52 -1.40
C PHE A 9 -15.55 6.47 -2.48
N GLY A 10 -16.02 5.27 -2.12
CA GLY A 10 -16.27 4.18 -3.07
C GLY A 10 -15.01 3.76 -3.85
N LEU A 11 -13.84 3.86 -3.21
CA LEU A 11 -12.56 3.55 -3.86
C LEU A 11 -12.30 2.06 -3.82
N SER A 12 -11.90 1.49 -4.96
CA SER A 12 -11.38 0.12 -4.99
C SER A 12 -10.03 0.03 -4.26
N GLY A 13 -9.70 -1.13 -3.70
CA GLY A 13 -8.38 -1.38 -3.12
C GLY A 13 -7.24 -1.14 -4.11
N LEU A 14 -7.46 -1.45 -5.39
CA LEU A 14 -6.49 -1.22 -6.47
C LEU A 14 -6.22 0.27 -6.70
N ASP A 15 -7.26 1.11 -6.69
CA ASP A 15 -7.10 2.56 -6.85
C ASP A 15 -6.40 3.18 -5.65
N MET A 16 -6.64 2.64 -4.45
CA MET A 16 -5.92 3.02 -3.24
C MET A 16 -4.43 2.67 -3.35
N ILE A 17 -4.08 1.45 -3.78
CA ILE A 17 -2.67 1.05 -3.97
C ILE A 17 -1.98 1.95 -4.99
N ARG A 18 -2.62 2.26 -6.12
CA ARG A 18 -2.05 3.16 -7.15
C ARG A 18 -1.78 4.56 -6.61
N GLN A 19 -2.68 5.09 -5.78
CA GLN A 19 -2.47 6.37 -5.10
C GLN A 19 -1.30 6.29 -4.12
N ILE A 20 -1.23 5.24 -3.30
CA ILE A 20 -0.12 5.02 -2.36
C ILE A 20 1.23 4.96 -3.10
N GLN A 21 1.29 4.19 -4.19
CA GLN A 21 2.50 4.04 -5.00
C GLN A 21 2.98 5.37 -5.59
N ARG A 22 2.06 6.23 -6.03
CA ARG A 22 2.39 7.59 -6.49
C ARG A 22 2.98 8.44 -5.38
N GLU A 23 2.40 8.39 -4.18
CA GLU A 23 2.90 9.17 -3.04
C GLU A 23 4.26 8.67 -2.53
N ILE A 24 4.57 7.36 -2.63
CA ILE A 24 5.88 6.81 -2.24
C ILE A 24 7.03 7.48 -3.02
N ILE A 25 6.81 7.80 -4.30
CA ILE A 25 7.83 8.45 -5.14
C ILE A 25 8.20 9.83 -4.56
N ASN A 26 7.24 10.52 -3.95
CA ASN A 26 7.38 11.86 -3.38
C ASN A 26 7.98 11.88 -1.96
N LEU A 27 8.10 10.71 -1.29
CA LEU A 27 8.65 10.65 0.07
C LEU A 27 10.11 11.09 0.11
N ASP A 28 10.51 11.76 1.20
CA ASP A 28 11.92 12.10 1.44
C ASP A 28 12.63 10.98 2.23
N ILE A 29 12.84 9.85 1.56
CA ILE A 29 13.55 8.68 2.10
C ILE A 29 14.58 8.14 1.11
N ALA A 30 15.51 7.31 1.59
CA ALA A 30 16.53 6.70 0.75
C ALA A 30 15.91 5.95 -0.45
N PRO A 31 16.52 5.99 -1.65
CA PRO A 31 15.99 5.33 -2.85
C PRO A 31 15.65 3.86 -2.65
N ARG A 32 16.48 3.14 -1.89
CA ARG A 32 16.25 1.72 -1.55
C ARG A 32 14.97 1.52 -0.72
N GLY A 33 14.67 2.45 0.19
CA GLY A 33 13.41 2.46 0.94
C GLY A 33 12.21 2.65 0.03
N LYS A 34 12.27 3.62 -0.90
CA LYS A 34 11.21 3.82 -1.90
C LYS A 34 10.94 2.56 -2.73
N MET A 35 12.00 1.93 -3.25
CA MET A 35 11.88 0.71 -4.05
C MET A 35 11.27 -0.44 -3.24
N HIS A 36 11.65 -0.57 -1.96
CA HIS A 36 11.08 -1.58 -1.08
C HIS A 36 9.58 -1.39 -0.85
N LEU A 37 9.13 -0.15 -0.60
CA LEU A 37 7.71 0.15 -0.42
C LEU A 37 6.91 -0.07 -1.72
N ILE A 38 7.47 0.30 -2.88
CA ILE A 38 6.86 0.05 -4.20
C ILE A 38 6.72 -1.46 -4.47
N ASP A 39 7.72 -2.26 -4.13
CA ASP A 39 7.68 -3.72 -4.27
C ASP A 39 6.54 -4.33 -3.44
N ARG A 40 6.35 -3.85 -2.20
CA ARG A 40 5.21 -4.26 -1.35
C ARG A 40 3.85 -3.86 -1.93
N CYS A 41 3.73 -2.69 -2.57
CA CYS A 41 2.52 -2.32 -3.30
C CYS A 41 2.22 -3.30 -4.43
N GLY A 42 3.22 -3.67 -5.24
CA GLY A 42 3.05 -4.60 -6.35
C GLY A 42 2.61 -5.99 -5.89
N GLU A 43 3.14 -6.48 -4.76
CA GLU A 43 2.73 -7.75 -4.16
C GLU A 43 1.26 -7.71 -3.68
N ALA A 44 0.82 -6.61 -3.07
CA ALA A 44 -0.56 -6.43 -2.66
C ALA A 44 -1.51 -6.32 -3.87
N GLU A 45 -1.12 -5.60 -4.92
CA GLU A 45 -1.88 -5.51 -6.18
C GLU A 45 -2.04 -6.89 -6.82
N PHE A 46 -0.95 -7.64 -6.93
CA PHE A 46 -0.97 -9.00 -7.47
C PHE A 46 -1.94 -9.91 -6.70
N ARG A 47 -1.87 -9.90 -5.36
CA ARG A 47 -2.78 -10.70 -4.52
C ARG A 47 -4.25 -10.30 -4.71
N MET A 48 -4.53 -9.00 -4.81
CA MET A 48 -5.90 -8.53 -5.09
C MET A 48 -6.39 -8.98 -6.46
N THR A 49 -5.53 -8.94 -7.50
CA THR A 49 -5.91 -9.43 -8.83
C THR A 49 -6.18 -10.93 -8.87
N GLU A 50 -5.56 -11.71 -7.98
CA GLU A 50 -5.83 -13.13 -7.79
C GLU A 50 -7.09 -13.40 -6.92
N GLY A 51 -7.82 -12.36 -6.53
CA GLY A 51 -9.08 -12.46 -5.77
C GLY A 51 -8.94 -12.39 -4.26
N ALA A 52 -7.79 -11.96 -3.72
CA ALA A 52 -7.65 -11.72 -2.30
C ALA A 52 -8.50 -10.52 -1.84
N ASP A 53 -8.97 -10.58 -0.59
CA ASP A 53 -9.76 -9.51 0.02
C ASP A 53 -8.99 -8.18 0.08
N GLU A 54 -9.60 -7.13 -0.46
CA GLU A 54 -8.95 -5.84 -0.61
C GLU A 54 -8.64 -5.17 0.74
N PHE A 55 -9.50 -5.33 1.74
CA PHE A 55 -9.29 -4.72 3.06
C PHE A 55 -8.13 -5.38 3.78
N ILE A 56 -8.10 -6.72 3.77
CA ILE A 56 -6.99 -7.49 4.35
C ILE A 56 -5.66 -7.13 3.67
N GLN A 57 -5.63 -7.02 2.34
CA GLN A 57 -4.40 -6.66 1.64
C GLN A 57 -3.93 -5.23 1.96
N ILE A 58 -4.85 -4.26 2.09
CA ILE A 58 -4.50 -2.89 2.49
C ILE A 58 -3.96 -2.86 3.93
N GLU A 59 -4.59 -3.55 4.88
CA GLU A 59 -4.09 -3.61 6.26
C GLU A 59 -2.72 -4.30 6.34
N ALA A 60 -2.51 -5.36 5.56
CA ALA A 60 -1.23 -6.03 5.45
C ALA A 60 -0.15 -5.09 4.88
N LEU A 61 -0.46 -4.34 3.83
CA LEU A 61 0.46 -3.36 3.21
C LEU A 61 0.86 -2.27 4.21
N LEU A 62 -0.10 -1.69 4.92
CA LEU A 62 0.17 -0.66 5.94
C LEU A 62 1.04 -1.22 7.08
N SER A 63 0.80 -2.46 7.49
CA SER A 63 1.63 -3.13 8.50
C SER A 63 3.07 -3.30 8.02
N GLN A 64 3.28 -3.67 6.75
CA GLN A 64 4.62 -3.76 6.15
C GLN A 64 5.33 -2.40 6.14
N PHE A 65 4.61 -1.31 5.88
CA PHE A 65 5.18 0.03 5.87
C PHE A 65 5.63 0.48 7.26
N VAL A 66 4.82 0.21 8.28
CA VAL A 66 5.19 0.47 9.68
C VAL A 66 6.44 -0.34 10.06
N LEU A 67 6.49 -1.62 9.71
CA LEU A 67 7.65 -2.48 9.97
C LEU A 67 8.92 -2.01 9.22
N ALA A 68 8.76 -1.49 7.99
CA ALA A 68 9.86 -0.89 7.25
C ALA A 68 10.39 0.38 7.94
N GLY A 69 9.49 1.21 8.47
CA GLY A 69 9.85 2.40 9.25
C GLY A 69 10.56 2.08 10.57
N ILE A 70 10.20 0.96 11.23
CA ILE A 70 10.85 0.49 12.47
C ILE A 70 12.29 0.00 12.24
N LYS A 71 12.65 -0.39 11.01
CA LYS A 71 14.01 -0.85 10.66
C LYS A 71 14.97 0.28 10.24
N SER A 72 14.57 1.54 10.42
CA SER A 72 15.36 2.74 10.06
C SER A 72 16.31 3.16 11.17
#